data_AF-A0A966NCE4-F1
#
_entry.id   AF-A0A966NCE4-F1
#
_cell.length_a   1.000
_cell.length_b   1.000
_cell.length_c   1.000
_cell.angle_alpha   90.00
_cell.angle_beta   90.00
_cell.angle_gamma   90.00
#
_symmetry.space_group_name_H-M   'P 1'
#
loop_
_entity.id
_entity.type
_entity.pdbx_description
1 polymer ?
#
loop_
_entity_poly.entity_id
_entity_poly.type
_entity_poly.pdbx_seq_one_letter_code
_entity_poly.pdbx_strand_id
1 'polypeptide(L)' 'MNIGEAAKKSGLTVKTVRYYDEINLIKPIKNKVTNYRQYTEAELAKLQFIGKARRFNFSIKEC' A
#
# COMPACT_ATOMS: atom_id res chain seq x y z
N MET A 1 -1.73 10.61 -3.26
CA MET A 1 -0.65 10.06 -4.11
C MET A 1 -1.22 8.95 -5.01
N ASN A 2 -0.67 8.71 -6.20
CA ASN A 2 -1.08 7.58 -7.04
C ASN A 2 -0.39 6.27 -6.61
N ILE A 3 -0.74 5.13 -7.23
CA ILE A 3 -0.16 3.82 -6.87
C ILE A 3 1.36 3.75 -7.13
N GLY A 4 1.86 4.43 -8.18
CA GLY A 4 3.28 4.47 -8.50
C GLY A 4 4.09 5.26 -7.48
N GLU A 5 3.56 6.41 -7.04
CA GLU A 5 4.14 7.20 -5.95
C GLU A 5 4.12 6.45 -4.63
N ALA A 6 3.00 5.79 -4.29
CA ALA A 6 2.90 4.99 -3.07
C ALA A 6 3.91 3.83 -3.07
N ALA A 7 4.05 3.12 -4.19
CA ALA A 7 5.04 2.06 -4.37
C ALA A 7 6.47 2.58 -4.19
N LYS A 8 6.83 3.67 -4.88
CA LYS A 8 8.16 4.29 -4.78
C LYS A 8 8.48 4.74 -3.36
N LYS A 9 7.55 5.44 -2.69
CA LYS A 9 7.73 5.94 -1.31
C LYS A 9 7.74 4.83 -0.25
N SER A 10 7.10 3.69 -0.51
CA SER A 10 7.09 2.55 0.41
C SER A 10 8.22 1.54 0.17
N GLY A 11 8.98 1.69 -0.91
CA GLY A 11 10.00 0.72 -1.32
C GLY A 11 9.39 -0.62 -1.77
N LEU A 12 8.12 -0.62 -2.15
CA LEU A 12 7.38 -1.78 -2.64
C LEU A 12 7.20 -1.70 -4.15
N THR A 13 6.95 -2.84 -4.79
CA THR A 13 6.54 -2.83 -6.19
C THR A 13 5.07 -2.40 -6.31
N VAL A 14 4.70 -1.82 -7.45
CA VAL A 14 3.30 -1.49 -7.76
C VAL A 14 2.39 -2.71 -7.64
N LYS A 15 2.89 -3.89 -8.04
CA LYS A 15 2.16 -5.17 -7.91
C LYS A 15 1.88 -5.51 -6.45
N THR A 16 2.85 -5.31 -5.55
CA THR A 16 2.66 -5.55 -4.11
C THR A 16 1.64 -4.59 -3.51
N VAL A 17 1.70 -3.30 -3.85
CA VAL A 17 0.73 -2.30 -3.36
C VAL A 17 -0.69 -2.65 -3.85
N ARG A 18 -0.82 -3.06 -5.13
CA ARG A 18 -2.10 -3.50 -5.69
C ARG A 18 -2.65 -4.74 -4.97
N TYR A 19 -1.79 -5.71 -4.70
CA TYR A 19 -2.17 -6.90 -3.95
C TYR A 19 -2.70 -6.56 -2.55
N TYR A 20 -2.05 -5.62 -1.84
CA TYR A 20 -2.51 -5.18 -0.51
C TYR A 20 -3.83 -4.40 -0.53
N ASP A 21 -4.12 -3.68 -1.60
CA ASP A 21 -5.43 -3.08 -1.85
C ASP A 21 -6.49 -4.16 -2.15
N GLU A 22 -6.17 -5.16 -2.99
CA GLU A 22 -7.08 -6.26 -3.33
C GLU A 22 -7.50 -7.10 -2.12
N ILE A 23 -6.59 -7.36 -1.18
CA ILE A 23 -6.89 -8.08 0.07
C ILE A 23 -7.44 -7.17 1.19
N ASN A 24 -7.73 -5.90 0.89
CA ASN A 24 -8.22 -4.89 1.85
C ASN A 24 -7.29 -4.58 3.04
N LEU A 25 -6.00 -4.88 2.91
CA LEU A 25 -4.98 -4.56 3.94
C LEU A 25 -4.73 -3.04 4.03
N ILE A 26 -4.82 -2.37 2.88
CA ILE A 26 -4.90 -0.91 2.78
C ILE A 26 -6.22 -0.52 2.11
N LYS A 27 -6.74 0.67 2.43
CA LYS A 27 -8.03 1.15 1.92
C LYS A 27 -7.86 2.55 1.32
N PRO A 28 -7.30 2.67 0.10
CA PRO A 28 -7.15 3.95 -0.56
C PRO A 28 -8.49 4.61 -0.84
N ILE A 29 -8.49 5.94 -0.85
CA ILE A 29 -9.67 6.73 -1.16
C ILE A 29 -9.86 6.70 -2.68
N LYS A 30 -11.02 6.24 -3.13
CA LYS A 30 -11.40 6.34 -4.54
C LYS A 30 -11.85 7.77 -4.82
N ASN A 31 -11.15 8.46 -5.71
CA ASN A 31 -11.54 9.80 -6.12
C ASN A 31 -12.85 9.71 -6.90
N LYS A 32 -13.90 10.40 -6.41
CA LYS A 32 -15.25 10.37 -7.01
C LYS A 32 -15.32 10.99 -8.40
N VAL A 33 -14.39 11.89 -8.73
CA VAL A 33 -14.38 12.64 -9.99
C VAL A 33 -13.61 11.89 -11.07
N THR A 34 -12.47 11.31 -10.73
CA THR A 34 -11.57 10.70 -11.71
C THR A 34 -11.55 9.17 -11.68
N ASN A 35 -12.27 8.55 -10.75
CA ASN A 35 -12.26 7.11 -10.47
C ASN A 35 -10.88 6.52 -10.10
N TYR A 36 -9.83 7.33 -10.05
CA TYR A 36 -8.50 6.89 -9.64
C TYR A 36 -8.42 6.67 -8.13
N ARG A 37 -7.60 5.71 -7.73
CA ARG A 37 -7.25 5.49 -6.33
C ARG A 37 -6.22 6.52 -5.90
N GLN A 38 -6.55 7.28 -4.86
CA GLN A 38 -5.60 8.12 -4.16
C GLN A 38 -5.21 7.44 -2.86
N TYR A 39 -3.91 7.22 -2.73
CA TYR A 39 -3.35 6.74 -1.48
C TYR A 39 -3.10 7.93 -0.55
N THR A 40 -3.44 7.75 0.72
CA THR A 40 -3.23 8.73 1.79
C THR A 40 -1.89 8.50 2.49
N GLU A 41 -1.42 9.49 3.24
CA GLU A 41 -0.21 9.33 4.07
C GLU A 41 -0.38 8.20 5.11
N ALA A 42 -1.60 7.95 5.59
CA ALA A 42 -1.89 6.85 6.50
C ALA A 42 -1.67 5.47 5.84
N GLU A 43 -2.11 5.31 4.58
CA GLU A 43 -1.85 4.07 3.84
C GLU A 43 -0.38 3.93 3.47
N LEU A 44 0.30 5.03 3.16
CA LEU A 44 1.74 5.01 2.93
C LEU A 44 2.50 4.53 4.16
N ALA A 45 2.14 5.00 5.36
CA ALA A 45 2.73 4.55 6.61
C ALA A 45 2.51 3.04 6.82
N LYS A 46 1.30 2.52 6.55
CA LYS A 46 1.02 1.08 6.57
C LYS A 46 1.87 0.31 5.57
N LEU A 47 1.96 0.78 4.33
CA LEU A 47 2.78 0.14 3.29
C LEU A 47 4.25 0.07 3.68
N GLN A 48 4.80 1.15 4.25
CA GLN A 48 6.17 1.19 4.76
C GLN A 48 6.36 0.23 5.93
N PHE A 49 5.39 0.16 6.86
CA PHE A 49 5.44 -0.77 7.98
C PHE A 49 5.46 -2.23 7.50
N ILE A 50 4.52 -2.61 6.62
CA ILE A 50 4.44 -3.97 6.06
C ILE A 50 5.69 -4.30 5.24
N GLY A 51 6.20 -3.35 4.46
CA GLY A 51 7.43 -3.50 3.69
C GLY A 51 8.65 -3.77 4.57
N LYS A 52 8.74 -3.10 5.73
CA LYS A 52 9.77 -3.36 6.73
C LYS A 52 9.55 -4.70 7.43
N ALA A 53 8.33 -5.03 7.86
CA ALA A 53 8.02 -6.29 8.53
C ALA A 53 8.38 -7.52 7.69
N ARG A 54 8.07 -7.48 6.38
CA ARG A 54 8.47 -8.53 5.43
C ARG A 54 9.99 -8.74 5.32
N ARG A 55 10.80 -7.70 5.50
CA ARG A 55 12.27 -7.84 5.49
C ARG A 55 12.81 -8.63 6.68
N PHE A 56 12.05 -8.73 7.76
CA PHE A 56 12.41 -9.50 8.95
C PHE A 56 11.80 -10.92 8.94
N ASN A 57 11.33 -11.44 7.79
CA ASN A 57 10.69 -12.74 7.65
C ASN A 57 9.40 -12.94 8.49
N PHE A 58 8.78 -11.86 9.00
CA PHE A 58 7.45 -11.96 9.59
C PHE A 58 6.43 -12.32 8.49
N SER A 59 5.60 -13.33 8.78
CA SER A 59 4.57 -13.75 7.84
C SER A 59 3.41 -12.74 7.86
N ILE A 60 2.74 -12.53 6.72
CA ILE A 60 1.59 -11.61 6.63
C ILE A 60 0.45 -12.01 7.60
N LYS A 61 0.39 -13.27 8.04
CA LYS A 61 -0.60 -13.71 9.02
C LYS A 61 -0.35 -13.18 10.43
N GLU A 62 0.84 -12.67 10.72
CA GLU A 62 1.22 -12.14 12.02
C GLU A 62 1.16 -10.60 12.09
N CYS A 63 0.79 -9.94 10.99
CA CYS A 63 0.63 -8.48 10.88
C CYS A 63 -0.84 -8.11 10.62
#